data_AF-A0A918DBD8-F1
#
_entry.id   AF-A0A918DBD8-F1
#
_cell.length_a   1.000
_cell.length_b   1.000
_cell.length_c   1.000
_cell.angle_alpha   90.00
_cell.angle_beta   90.00
_cell.angle_gamma   90.00
#
_symmetry.space_group_name_H-M   'P 1'
#
loop_
_entity.id
_entity.type
_entity.pdbx_description
1 polymer ?
#
loop_
_entity_poly.entity_id
_entity_poly.type
_entity_poly.pdbx_seq_one_letter_code
_entity_poly.pdbx_strand_id
1 'polypeptide(L)'
;MSLYQTIFELIDMRSFSNLWFWIMLCVEWWMVSHWVLGVPFDVILRARRSGGKAQAELEDFARVNVNRLLFITHMSGPWIVAFAMCLLTALAATGFWYRVEFAQAVFCLLFPLALTGLLSVRAAHRIADGAHQGEALQACLIKLRFAVQAVGLASILFTAIWGMYQNMTMSVLR
;
A
#
# COMPACT_ATOMS: atom_id res chain seq x y z
N MET A 1 -14.83 -18.06 -27.44
CA MET A 1 -14.33 -17.00 -26.55
C MET A 1 -13.09 -17.52 -25.84
N SER A 2 -11.94 -16.89 -26.03
CA SER A 2 -10.72 -17.27 -25.30
C SER A 2 -10.73 -16.63 -23.90
N LEU A 3 -10.15 -17.30 -22.90
CA LEU A 3 -10.04 -16.79 -21.52
C LEU A 3 -9.42 -15.37 -21.46
N TYR A 4 -8.51 -15.08 -22.39
CA TYR A 4 -7.92 -13.75 -22.59
C TYR A 4 -8.96 -12.71 -22.99
N GLN A 5 -9.84 -12.99 -23.95
CA GLN A 5 -10.89 -12.06 -24.36
C GLN A 5 -11.85 -11.76 -23.21
N THR A 6 -12.24 -12.79 -22.45
CA THR A 6 -13.12 -12.60 -21.29
C THR A 6 -12.46 -11.78 -20.18
N ILE A 7 -11.15 -11.95 -19.95
CA ILE A 7 -10.42 -11.12 -18.98
C ILE A 7 -10.31 -9.67 -19.45
N PHE A 8 -10.06 -9.42 -20.74
CA PHE A 8 -10.02 -8.05 -21.29
C PHE A 8 -11.41 -7.38 -21.36
N GLU A 9 -12.46 -8.15 -21.57
CA GLU A 9 -13.85 -7.65 -21.52
C GLU A 9 -14.30 -7.37 -20.08
N LEU A 10 -13.79 -8.16 -19.11
CA LEU A 10 -13.96 -7.87 -17.68
C LEU A 10 -13.08 -6.72 -17.20
N ILE A 11 -11.96 -6.42 -17.87
CA ILE A 11 -11.17 -5.19 -17.73
C ILE A 11 -11.64 -4.21 -18.80
N ASP A 12 -12.94 -3.93 -18.84
CA ASP A 12 -13.48 -2.92 -19.76
C ASP A 12 -12.84 -1.56 -19.46
N MET A 13 -12.69 -0.72 -20.49
CA MET A 13 -12.04 0.60 -20.43
C MET A 13 -12.65 1.58 -19.41
N ARG A 14 -13.80 1.21 -18.82
CA ARG A 14 -14.49 1.89 -17.72
C ARG A 14 -14.10 1.29 -16.36
N SER A 15 -12.84 1.43 -16.00
CA SER A 15 -12.24 0.83 -14.81
C SER A 15 -13.00 1.18 -13.52
N PHE A 16 -13.49 2.41 -13.34
CA PHE A 16 -14.19 2.82 -12.12
C PHE A 16 -15.64 2.35 -12.02
N SER A 17 -16.25 2.00 -13.16
CA SER A 17 -17.59 1.40 -13.21
C SER A 17 -17.56 -0.12 -13.02
N ASN A 18 -16.38 -0.73 -13.14
CA ASN A 18 -16.24 -2.18 -13.13
C ASN A 18 -15.86 -2.71 -11.74
N LEU A 19 -16.45 -3.84 -11.36
CA LEU A 19 -16.21 -4.49 -10.08
C LEU A 19 -14.75 -4.93 -9.89
N TRP A 20 -14.02 -5.22 -10.97
CA TRP A 20 -12.62 -5.66 -10.89
C TRP A 20 -11.77 -4.68 -10.07
N PHE A 21 -11.95 -3.38 -10.30
CA PHE A 21 -11.16 -2.33 -9.69
C PHE A 21 -11.41 -2.30 -8.17
N TRP A 22 -12.68 -2.34 -7.79
CA TRP A 22 -13.10 -2.31 -6.40
C TRP A 22 -12.69 -3.57 -5.64
N ILE A 23 -12.71 -4.73 -6.28
CA ILE A 23 -12.17 -5.96 -5.70
C ILE A 23 -10.67 -5.81 -5.45
N MET A 24 -9.91 -5.35 -6.44
CA MET A 24 -8.46 -5.14 -6.29
C MET A 24 -8.15 -4.16 -5.16
N LEU A 25 -8.84 -3.02 -5.12
CA LEU A 25 -8.69 -2.01 -4.07
C LEU A 25 -8.99 -2.61 -2.68
N CYS A 26 -10.09 -3.36 -2.54
CA CYS A 26 -10.44 -4.01 -1.27
C CYS A 26 -9.40 -5.04 -0.83
N VAL A 27 -8.95 -5.89 -1.75
CA VAL A 27 -7.94 -6.93 -1.46
C VAL A 27 -6.60 -6.30 -1.08
N GLU A 28 -6.16 -5.28 -1.81
CA GLU A 28 -4.94 -4.53 -1.53
C GLU A 28 -4.96 -3.98 -0.11
N TRP A 29 -6.01 -3.23 0.26
CA TRP A 29 -6.09 -2.62 1.59
C TRP A 29 -6.31 -3.63 2.71
N TRP A 30 -6.95 -4.76 2.45
CA TRP A 30 -7.01 -5.88 3.40
C TRP A 30 -5.63 -6.44 3.69
N MET A 31 -4.82 -6.71 2.65
CA MET A 31 -3.47 -7.24 2.79
C MET A 31 -2.54 -6.25 3.50
N VAL A 32 -2.53 -4.99 3.05
CA VAL A 32 -1.68 -3.92 3.60
C VAL A 32 -2.03 -3.61 5.07
N SER A 33 -3.31 -3.71 5.45
CA SER A 33 -3.74 -3.43 6.83
C SER A 33 -3.47 -4.59 7.80
N HIS A 34 -3.33 -5.82 7.31
CA HIS A 34 -3.12 -6.98 8.16
C HIS A 34 -1.68 -7.06 8.68
N TRP A 35 -0.69 -6.71 7.84
CA TRP A 35 0.73 -6.84 8.16
C TRP A 35 1.41 -5.47 8.26
N VAL A 36 1.91 -5.13 9.45
CA VAL A 36 2.63 -3.87 9.66
C VAL A 36 4.11 -4.19 9.77
N LEU A 37 4.88 -3.83 8.74
CA LEU A 37 6.31 -4.18 8.66
C LEU A 37 6.57 -5.69 8.80
N GLY A 38 5.66 -6.52 8.26
CA GLY A 38 5.74 -7.99 8.35
C GLY A 38 5.36 -8.57 9.72
N VAL A 39 4.92 -7.73 10.68
CA VAL A 39 4.48 -8.17 12.00
C VAL A 39 2.94 -8.13 12.08
N PRO A 40 2.29 -9.24 12.50
CA PRO A 40 0.85 -9.24 12.80
C PRO A 40 0.50 -8.29 13.95
N PHE A 41 -0.65 -7.62 13.85
CA PHE A 41 -1.05 -6.65 14.87
C PHE A 41 -1.41 -7.29 16.23
N ASP A 42 -1.90 -8.53 16.22
CA ASP A 42 -2.21 -9.27 17.43
C ASP A 42 -0.93 -9.58 18.24
N VAL A 43 0.20 -9.81 17.58
CA VAL A 43 1.51 -9.98 18.23
C VAL A 43 1.93 -8.69 18.94
N ILE A 44 1.76 -7.53 18.29
CA ILE A 44 2.04 -6.21 18.88
C ILE A 44 1.16 -5.98 20.13
N LEU A 45 -0.13 -6.29 20.03
CA LEU A 45 -1.08 -6.09 21.12
C LEU A 45 -0.82 -7.05 22.29
N ARG A 46 -0.41 -8.29 22.00
CA ARG A 46 -0.03 -9.30 23.00
C ARG A 46 1.23 -8.88 23.75
N ALA A 47 2.25 -8.40 23.02
CA ALA A 47 3.48 -7.89 23.62
C ALA A 47 3.20 -6.74 24.60
N ARG A 48 2.28 -5.83 24.24
CA ARG A 48 1.87 -4.71 25.11
C ARG A 48 1.14 -5.15 26.39
N ARG A 49 0.33 -6.22 26.33
CA ARG A 49 -0.47 -6.70 27.47
C ARG A 49 0.31 -7.63 28.40
N SER A 50 1.08 -8.55 27.84
CA SER A 50 1.68 -9.66 28.58
C SER A 50 3.17 -9.47 28.87
N GLY A 51 3.86 -8.62 28.11
CA GLY A 51 5.29 -8.36 28.27
C GLY A 51 6.15 -9.63 28.21
N GLY A 52 7.40 -9.53 28.68
CA GLY A 52 8.32 -10.65 28.85
C GLY A 52 8.54 -11.44 27.55
N LYS A 53 8.14 -12.72 27.53
CA LYS A 53 8.30 -13.61 26.36
C LYS A 53 7.58 -13.09 25.11
N ALA A 54 6.40 -12.48 25.27
CA ALA A 54 5.65 -11.92 24.14
C ALA A 54 6.35 -10.68 23.55
N GLN A 55 7.07 -9.93 24.39
CA GLN A 55 7.88 -8.80 23.93
C GLN A 55 9.12 -9.27 23.17
N ALA A 56 9.82 -10.30 23.67
CA ALA A 56 10.96 -10.88 22.98
C ALA A 56 10.56 -11.44 21.60
N GLU A 57 9.43 -12.13 21.52
CA GLU A 57 8.88 -12.63 20.25
C GLU A 57 8.62 -11.49 19.25
N LEU A 58 8.00 -10.40 19.70
CA LEU A 58 7.79 -9.21 18.86
C LEU A 58 9.11 -8.62 18.35
N GLU A 59 10.12 -8.53 19.20
CA GLU A 59 11.44 -7.99 18.86
C GLU A 59 12.15 -8.85 17.82
N ASP A 60 12.05 -10.18 17.94
CA ASP A 60 12.62 -11.11 16.96
C ASP A 60 11.91 -11.01 15.60
N PHE A 61 10.57 -10.95 15.59
CA PHE A 61 9.80 -10.70 14.37
C PHE A 61 10.17 -9.37 13.70
N ALA A 62 10.26 -8.30 14.49
CA ALA A 62 10.64 -6.99 13.98
C ALA A 62 12.06 -7.01 13.42
N ARG A 63 13.03 -7.60 14.13
CA ARG A 63 14.43 -7.69 13.71
C ARG A 63 14.57 -8.38 12.36
N VAL A 64 13.95 -9.54 12.16
CA VAL A 64 14.03 -10.29 10.90
C VAL A 64 13.44 -9.49 9.74
N ASN A 65 12.26 -8.87 9.94
CA ASN A 65 11.60 -8.11 8.89
C ASN A 65 12.34 -6.80 8.55
N VAL A 66 12.84 -6.08 9.56
CA VAL A 66 13.66 -4.87 9.37
C VAL A 66 14.92 -5.21 8.59
N ASN A 67 15.66 -6.23 9.01
CA ASN A 67 16.90 -6.62 8.34
C ASN A 67 16.66 -7.00 6.87
N ARG A 68 15.60 -7.76 6.60
CA ARG A 68 15.23 -8.14 5.22
C ARG A 68 14.85 -6.93 4.38
N LEU A 69 14.03 -6.01 4.92
CA LEU A 69 13.60 -4.81 4.21
C LEU A 69 14.77 -3.87 3.93
N LEU A 70 15.63 -3.63 4.92
CA LEU A 70 16.82 -2.79 4.76
C LEU A 70 17.83 -3.41 3.80
N PHE A 71 18.03 -4.73 3.82
CA PHE A 71 18.88 -5.41 2.84
C PHE A 71 18.41 -5.15 1.40
N ILE A 72 17.12 -5.32 1.12
CA ILE A 72 16.54 -5.03 -0.21
C ILE A 72 16.69 -3.54 -0.56
N THR A 73 16.47 -2.66 0.42
CA THR A 73 16.55 -1.21 0.22
C THR A 73 17.99 -0.75 -0.04
N HIS A 74 18.98 -1.30 0.64
CA HIS A 74 20.38 -0.96 0.42
C HIS A 74 20.92 -1.51 -0.90
N MET A 75 20.51 -2.73 -1.30
CA MET A 75 21.00 -3.36 -2.52
C MET A 75 20.30 -2.84 -3.78
N SER A 76 18.99 -2.61 -3.71
CA SER A 76 18.15 -2.31 -4.88
C SER A 76 17.34 -1.02 -4.75
N GLY A 77 17.44 -0.29 -3.63
CA GLY A 77 16.62 0.88 -3.34
C GLY A 77 16.63 1.96 -4.42
N PRO A 78 17.80 2.41 -4.91
CA PRO A 78 17.85 3.41 -5.98
C PRO A 78 17.11 2.97 -7.25
N TRP A 79 17.27 1.70 -7.65
CA TRP A 79 16.59 1.12 -8.81
C TRP A 79 15.08 0.99 -8.61
N ILE A 80 14.65 0.54 -7.43
CA ILE A 80 13.23 0.43 -7.06
C ILE A 80 12.58 1.82 -7.10
N VAL A 81 13.23 2.82 -6.51
CA VAL A 81 12.72 4.21 -6.50
C VAL A 81 12.67 4.79 -7.90
N ALA A 82 13.74 4.62 -8.70
CA ALA A 82 13.77 5.12 -10.07
C ALA A 82 12.65 4.50 -10.93
N PHE A 83 12.48 3.18 -10.86
CA PHE A 83 11.43 2.49 -11.59
C PHE A 83 10.03 2.88 -11.10
N ALA A 84 9.81 2.92 -9.78
CA ALA A 84 8.52 3.32 -9.21
C ALA A 84 8.15 4.75 -9.57
N MET A 85 9.08 5.71 -9.49
CA MET A 85 8.83 7.10 -9.86
C MET A 85 8.60 7.26 -11.36
N CYS A 86 9.36 6.56 -12.20
CA CYS A 86 9.15 6.55 -13.65
C CYS A 86 7.76 6.01 -14.00
N LEU A 87 7.39 4.85 -13.44
CA LEU A 87 6.08 4.22 -13.64
C LEU A 87 4.93 5.11 -13.17
N LEU A 88 5.01 5.64 -11.94
CA LEU A 88 3.99 6.52 -11.40
C LEU A 88 3.85 7.82 -12.22
N THR A 89 4.95 8.37 -12.71
CA THR A 89 4.93 9.56 -13.58
C THR A 89 4.31 9.24 -14.93
N ALA A 90 4.64 8.11 -15.54
CA ALA A 90 4.05 7.68 -16.80
C ALA A 90 2.54 7.44 -16.65
N LEU A 91 2.11 6.79 -15.56
CA LEU A 91 0.70 6.58 -15.23
C LEU A 91 -0.03 7.90 -14.94
N ALA A 92 0.60 8.84 -14.23
CA ALA A 92 0.03 10.15 -13.98
C ALA A 92 -0.14 10.95 -15.29
N ALA A 93 0.88 10.96 -16.15
CA ALA A 93 0.82 11.64 -17.44
C ALA A 93 -0.27 11.02 -18.32
N THR A 94 -0.22 9.70 -18.55
CA THR A 94 -1.22 9.02 -19.38
C THR A 94 -2.64 9.08 -18.80
N GLY A 95 -2.76 8.94 -17.48
CA GLY A 95 -4.04 8.95 -16.78
C GLY A 95 -4.70 10.32 -16.78
N PHE A 96 -3.99 11.37 -16.35
CA PHE A 96 -4.60 12.69 -16.14
C PHE A 96 -4.46 13.61 -17.35
N TRP A 97 -3.35 13.56 -18.09
CA TRP A 97 -3.16 14.39 -19.29
C TRP A 97 -3.92 13.83 -20.50
N TYR A 98 -3.74 12.53 -20.78
CA TYR A 98 -4.39 11.85 -21.91
C TYR A 98 -5.76 11.29 -21.56
N ARG A 99 -6.22 11.48 -20.31
CA ARG A 99 -7.54 11.06 -19.81
C ARG A 99 -7.82 9.55 -19.97
N VAL A 100 -6.78 8.72 -19.89
CA VAL A 100 -6.91 7.26 -19.97
C VAL A 100 -7.37 6.74 -18.60
N GLU A 101 -8.63 6.31 -18.51
CA GLU A 101 -9.26 5.89 -17.26
C GLU A 101 -8.54 4.71 -16.60
N PHE A 102 -8.14 3.70 -17.37
CA PHE A 102 -7.38 2.57 -16.86
C PHE A 102 -6.07 3.00 -16.17
N ALA A 103 -5.35 3.95 -16.76
CA ALA A 103 -4.11 4.46 -16.17
C ALA A 103 -4.36 5.24 -14.87
N GLN A 104 -5.48 5.99 -14.78
CA GLN A 104 -5.91 6.63 -13.52
C GLN A 104 -6.22 5.59 -12.44
N ALA A 105 -6.95 4.53 -12.80
CA ALA A 105 -7.28 3.45 -11.87
C ALA A 105 -6.02 2.75 -11.33
N VAL A 106 -5.10 2.37 -12.22
CA VAL A 106 -3.82 1.77 -11.81
C VAL A 106 -2.99 2.74 -10.97
N PHE A 107 -2.98 4.04 -11.30
CA PHE A 107 -2.33 5.06 -10.47
C PHE A 107 -2.92 5.12 -9.07
N CYS A 108 -4.25 5.10 -8.92
CA CYS A 108 -4.94 5.12 -7.63
C CYS A 108 -4.64 3.89 -6.75
N LEU A 109 -4.29 2.74 -7.35
CA LEU A 109 -3.80 1.56 -6.62
C LEU A 109 -2.31 1.71 -6.26
N LEU A 110 -1.46 2.00 -7.24
CA LEU A 110 -0.01 1.94 -7.03
C LEU A 110 0.56 3.11 -6.23
N PHE A 111 0.01 4.32 -6.37
CA PHE A 111 0.50 5.50 -5.68
C PHE A 111 0.45 5.39 -4.14
N PRO A 112 -0.69 5.06 -3.51
CA PRO A 112 -0.74 4.89 -2.07
C PRO A 112 0.05 3.67 -1.60
N LEU A 113 0.15 2.61 -2.40
CA LEU A 113 1.02 1.48 -2.11
C LEU A 113 2.50 1.90 -2.03
N ALA A 114 2.97 2.73 -2.97
CA ALA A 114 4.32 3.28 -2.92
C ALA A 114 4.55 4.13 -1.66
N LEU A 115 3.55 4.90 -1.24
CA LEU A 115 3.61 5.71 -0.01
C LEU A 115 3.70 4.83 1.25
N THR A 116 2.91 3.76 1.34
CA THR A 116 2.99 2.81 2.48
C THR A 116 4.32 2.06 2.51
N GLY A 117 4.90 1.73 1.36
CA GLY A 117 6.25 1.20 1.24
C GLY A 117 7.31 2.16 1.79
N LEU A 118 7.23 3.45 1.44
CA LEU A 118 8.13 4.49 1.96
C LEU A 118 8.01 4.66 3.48
N LEU A 119 6.79 4.67 4.01
CA LEU A 119 6.55 4.72 5.46
C LEU A 119 7.17 3.50 6.17
N SER A 120 7.06 2.32 5.57
CA SER A 120 7.63 1.08 6.11
C SER A 120 9.16 1.12 6.13
N VAL A 121 9.80 1.61 5.06
CA VAL A 121 11.26 1.79 5.01
C VAL A 121 11.74 2.80 6.05
N ARG A 122 11.05 3.94 6.20
CA ARG A 122 11.38 4.94 7.23
C ARG A 122 11.26 4.38 8.64
N ALA A 123 10.22 3.60 8.90
CA ALA A 123 10.06 2.91 10.18
C ALA A 123 11.16 1.87 10.41
N ALA A 124 11.56 1.12 9.37
CA ALA A 124 12.64 0.15 9.46
C ALA A 124 13.97 0.79 9.86
N HIS A 125 14.33 1.92 9.22
CA HIS A 125 15.52 2.69 9.61
C HIS A 125 15.43 3.17 11.05
N ARG A 126 14.29 3.76 11.46
CA ARG A 126 14.09 4.21 12.85
C ARG A 126 14.23 3.08 13.88
N ILE A 127 13.76 1.88 13.53
CA ILE A 127 13.91 0.69 14.38
C ILE A 127 15.39 0.28 14.45
N ALA A 128 16.08 0.23 13.31
CA ALA A 128 17.51 -0.09 13.26
C ALA A 128 18.39 0.91 14.02
N ASP A 129 18.03 2.21 14.00
CA ASP A 129 18.78 3.30 14.62
C ASP A 129 18.55 3.43 16.15
N GLY A 130 17.72 2.58 16.76
CA GLY A 130 17.60 2.49 18.22
C GLY A 130 16.20 2.25 18.77
N ALA A 131 15.14 2.30 17.95
CA ALA A 131 13.77 1.98 18.39
C ALA A 131 13.46 0.47 18.32
N HIS A 132 14.45 -0.41 18.52
CA HIS A 132 14.35 -1.85 18.32
C HIS A 132 13.81 -2.67 19.50
N GLN A 133 13.58 -2.05 20.66
CA GLN A 133 13.24 -2.77 21.89
C GLN A 133 12.11 -2.10 22.67
N GLY A 134 11.45 -2.91 23.49
CA GLY A 134 10.46 -2.49 24.48
C GLY A 134 9.33 -1.63 23.90
N GLU A 135 8.95 -0.61 24.67
CA GLU A 135 7.88 0.31 24.33
C GLU A 135 8.19 1.17 23.09
N ALA A 136 9.46 1.46 22.82
CA ALA A 136 9.86 2.26 21.66
C ALA A 136 9.51 1.54 20.35
N LEU A 137 9.76 0.23 20.29
CA LEU A 137 9.38 -0.61 19.15
C LEU A 137 7.86 -0.65 18.97
N GLN A 138 7.12 -0.91 20.06
CA GLN A 138 5.65 -0.94 20.02
C GLN A 138 5.07 0.38 19.53
N ALA A 139 5.55 1.51 20.08
CA ALA A 139 5.09 2.84 19.69
C ALA A 139 5.41 3.13 18.21
N CYS A 140 6.56 2.69 17.70
CA CYS A 140 6.91 2.85 16.29
C CYS A 140 5.96 2.06 15.38
N LEU A 141 5.69 0.79 15.70
CA LEU A 141 4.81 -0.07 14.90
C LEU A 141 3.35 0.40 14.94
N ILE A 142 2.86 0.87 16.09
CA ILE A 142 1.51 1.44 16.23
C ILE A 142 1.38 2.72 15.39
N LYS A 143 2.37 3.62 15.44
CA LYS A 143 2.38 4.83 14.61
C LYS A 143 2.42 4.49 13.12
N LEU A 144 3.24 3.52 12.72
CA LEU A 144 3.29 3.05 11.33
C LEU A 144 1.93 2.51 10.88
N ARG A 145 1.27 1.67 11.70
CA ARG A 145 -0.06 1.14 11.41
C ARG A 145 -1.07 2.26 11.19
N PHE A 146 -1.12 3.22 12.10
CA PHE A 146 -2.03 4.34 12.00
C PHE A 146 -1.79 5.15 10.73
N ALA A 147 -0.53 5.41 10.38
CA ALA A 147 -0.18 6.10 9.14
C ALA A 147 -0.62 5.31 7.90
N VAL A 148 -0.38 4.00 7.85
CA VAL A 148 -0.81 3.12 6.75
C VAL A 148 -2.33 3.11 6.60
N GLN A 149 -3.07 3.02 7.72
CA GLN A 149 -4.54 3.08 7.71
C GLN A 149 -5.07 4.43 7.25
N ALA A 150 -4.43 5.53 7.66
CA ALA A 150 -4.81 6.87 7.22
C ALA A 150 -4.59 7.04 5.70
N VAL A 151 -3.48 6.52 5.16
CA VAL A 151 -3.24 6.49 3.71
C VAL A 151 -4.29 5.65 3.00
N GLY A 152 -4.67 4.50 3.57
CA GLY A 152 -5.72 3.64 3.01
C GLY A 152 -7.09 4.29 2.96
N LEU A 153 -7.51 4.86 4.07
CA LEU A 153 -8.77 5.60 4.14
C LEU A 153 -8.77 6.77 3.14
N ALA A 154 -7.69 7.56 3.10
CA ALA A 154 -7.56 8.67 2.16
C ALA A 154 -7.59 8.20 0.70
N SER A 155 -6.89 7.10 0.39
CA SER A 155 -6.87 6.49 -0.95
C SER A 155 -8.26 6.04 -1.38
N ILE A 156 -8.96 5.27 -0.54
CA ILE A 156 -10.30 4.75 -0.86
C ILE A 156 -11.28 5.90 -1.07
N LEU A 157 -11.28 6.89 -0.18
CA LEU A 157 -12.16 8.07 -0.30
C LEU A 157 -11.86 8.87 -1.57
N PHE A 158 -10.60 9.19 -1.83
CA PHE A 158 -10.19 9.92 -3.02
C PHE A 158 -10.59 9.18 -4.29
N THR A 159 -10.31 7.88 -4.32
CA THR A 159 -10.63 7.00 -5.45
C THR A 159 -12.13 6.90 -5.69
N ALA A 160 -12.94 6.84 -4.64
CA ALA A 160 -14.40 6.82 -4.76
C ALA A 160 -14.96 8.13 -5.31
N ILE A 161 -14.49 9.27 -4.81
CA ILE A 161 -14.90 10.59 -5.30
C ILE A 161 -14.50 10.73 -6.77
N TRP A 162 -13.25 10.40 -7.10
CA TRP A 162 -12.74 10.48 -8.46
C TRP A 162 -13.46 9.54 -9.43
N GLY A 163 -13.67 8.29 -9.02
CA GLY A 163 -14.38 7.29 -9.82
C GLY A 163 -15.82 7.69 -10.12
N MET A 164 -16.53 8.24 -9.13
CA MET A 164 -17.87 8.80 -9.35
C MET A 164 -17.85 9.97 -10.33
N TYR A 165 -16.89 10.89 -10.20
CA TYR A 165 -16.73 12.02 -11.11
C TYR A 165 -16.50 11.57 -12.57
N GLN A 166 -15.64 10.57 -12.80
CA GLN A 166 -15.42 9.99 -14.12
C GLN A 166 -16.69 9.31 -14.68
N ASN A 167 -17.36 8.50 -13.84
CA ASN A 167 -18.59 7.81 -14.22
C ASN A 167 -19.71 8.79 -14.61
N MET A 168 -19.86 9.91 -13.88
CA MET A 168 -20.83 10.96 -14.20
C MET A 168 -20.49 11.69 -15.50
N THR A 169 -19.23 12.08 -15.69
CA THR A 169 -18.78 12.79 -16.90
C THR A 169 -19.00 11.96 -18.17
N MET A 170 -18.75 10.65 -18.11
CA MET A 170 -19.03 9.74 -19.22
C MET A 170 -20.52 9.46 -19.44
N SER A 171 -21.35 9.60 -18.42
CA SER A 171 -22.80 9.38 -18.52
C SER A 171 -23.54 10.57 -19.13
N VAL A 172 -23.01 11.79 -18.97
CA VAL A 172 -23.58 13.04 -19.51
C VAL A 172 -23.26 13.26 -21.00
N LEU A 173 -22.24 12.58 -21.54
CA LEU A 173 -21.86 12.63 -22.97
C LEU A 173 -22.63 11.63 -23.86
N ARG A 174 -23.75 11.07 -23.38
CA ARG A 174 -24.69 10.23 -24.15
C ARG A 174 -26.03 10.90 -24.29
#